data_AF-A0A0T0M6T7-F1
#
_entry.id   AF-A0A0T0M6T7-F1
#
_cell.length_a   1.000
_cell.length_b   1.000
_cell.length_c   1.000
_cell.angle_alpha   90.00
_cell.angle_beta   90.00
_cell.angle_gamma   90.00
#
_symmetry.space_group_name_H-M   'P 1'
#
loop_
_entity.id
_entity.type
_entity.pdbx_description
1 polymer ?
#
loop_
_entity_poly.entity_id
_entity_poly.type
_entity_poly.pdbx_seq_one_letter_code
_entity_poly.pdbx_strand_id
1 'polypeptide(L)' 'MQKSSKLHPDFSKIPRFLFWDTDFDGIDWEKKYVAVIKRVFERGSDEAKSEIEQFYGKELVTMVLNSKSTKPMHLHINK' A
#
# COMPACT_ATOMS: atom_id res chain seq x y z
N MET A 1 -20.40 -11.84 20.91
CA MET A 1 -20.30 -11.06 19.66
C MET A 1 -18.83 -10.98 19.29
N GLN A 2 -18.37 -11.79 18.33
CA GLN A 2 -16.98 -11.73 17.89
C GLN A 2 -16.83 -10.49 17.00
N LYS A 3 -16.32 -9.39 17.55
CA LYS A 3 -15.83 -8.27 16.73
C LYS A 3 -14.55 -8.77 16.09
N SER A 4 -14.64 -9.27 14.87
CA SER A 4 -13.49 -9.42 13.99
C SER A 4 -12.93 -8.01 13.78
N SER A 5 -11.95 -7.64 14.61
CA SER A 5 -11.20 -6.39 14.52
C SER A 5 -10.50 -6.40 13.15
N LYS A 6 -11.11 -5.72 12.18
CA LYS A 6 -10.49 -5.50 10.87
C LYS A 6 -9.12 -4.89 11.12
N LEU A 7 -8.07 -5.58 10.67
CA LEU A 7 -6.70 -5.08 10.83
C LEU A 7 -6.53 -3.88 9.90
N HIS A 8 -6.30 -2.72 10.48
CA HIS A 8 -6.01 -1.50 9.76
C HIS A 8 -4.89 -0.73 10.48
N PRO A 9 -4.07 0.04 9.76
CA PRO A 9 -3.09 0.93 10.37
C PRO A 9 -3.77 2.09 11.10
N ASP A 10 -2.98 2.88 11.82
CA ASP A 10 -3.46 4.13 12.40
C ASP A 10 -3.74 5.17 11.30
N PHE A 11 -5.02 5.40 11.04
CA PHE A 11 -5.49 6.37 10.05
C PHE A 11 -5.13 7.81 10.39
N SER A 12 -4.79 8.11 11.64
CA SER A 12 -4.34 9.46 12.04
C SER A 12 -2.99 9.81 11.40
N LYS A 13 -2.17 8.79 11.12
CA LYS A 13 -0.83 8.92 10.54
C LYS A 13 -0.78 8.71 9.04
N ILE A 14 -1.89 8.24 8.43
CA ILE A 14 -2.00 8.00 7.00
C ILE A 14 -2.98 9.02 6.39
N PRO A 15 -2.49 10.03 5.68
CA PRO A 15 -3.37 11.01 5.06
C PRO A 15 -4.29 10.40 4.01
N ARG A 16 -5.61 10.59 4.18
CA ARG A 16 -6.64 10.08 3.26
C ARG A 16 -6.44 10.56 1.81
N PHE A 17 -5.85 11.73 1.60
CA PHE A 17 -5.59 12.27 0.27
C PHE A 17 -4.64 11.37 -0.57
N LEU A 18 -3.82 10.53 0.07
CA LEU A 18 -2.97 9.56 -0.65
C LEU A 18 -3.80 8.59 -1.50
N PHE A 19 -5.06 8.36 -1.11
CA PHE A 19 -5.99 7.44 -1.73
C PHE A 19 -7.21 8.18 -2.31
N TRP A 20 -7.04 9.39 -2.85
CA TRP A 20 -8.16 10.20 -3.37
C TRP A 20 -9.03 9.52 -4.45
N ASP A 21 -8.52 8.49 -5.12
CA ASP A 21 -9.22 7.68 -6.14
C ASP A 21 -9.80 6.36 -5.58
N THR A 22 -9.48 6.01 -4.34
CA THR A 22 -9.90 4.76 -3.69
C THR A 22 -10.73 5.06 -2.44
N ASP A 23 -11.81 4.30 -2.23
CA ASP A 23 -12.55 4.39 -0.97
C ASP A 23 -11.66 3.96 0.20
N PHE A 24 -11.25 4.92 1.05
CA PHE A 24 -10.25 4.71 2.10
C PHE A 24 -10.74 3.77 3.22
N ASP A 25 -12.03 3.84 3.57
CA ASP A 25 -12.63 3.00 4.62
C ASP A 25 -12.84 1.55 4.15
N GLY A 26 -13.08 1.38 2.84
CA GLY A 26 -13.26 0.10 2.17
C GLY A 26 -11.97 -0.59 1.73
N ILE A 27 -10.79 -0.01 1.99
CA ILE A 27 -9.51 -0.66 1.65
C ILE A 27 -9.39 -1.96 2.45
N ASP A 28 -9.26 -3.07 1.74
CA ASP A 28 -8.83 -4.34 2.33
C ASP A 28 -7.31 -4.30 2.56
N TRP A 29 -6.89 -3.76 3.71
CA TRP A 29 -5.48 -3.53 4.06
C TRP A 29 -4.64 -4.83 4.00
N GLU A 30 -5.23 -5.97 4.34
CA GLU A 30 -4.53 -7.25 4.25
C GLU A 30 -4.31 -7.69 2.79
N LYS A 31 -5.34 -7.60 1.93
CA LYS A 31 -5.22 -8.07 0.54
C LYS A 31 -4.55 -7.06 -0.40
N LYS A 32 -4.61 -5.77 -0.09
CA LYS A 32 -4.13 -4.68 -0.96
C LYS A 32 -2.78 -4.11 -0.52
N TYR A 33 -2.07 -4.79 0.39
CA TYR A 33 -0.79 -4.37 0.95
C TYR A 33 0.22 -3.87 -0.11
N VAL A 34 0.38 -4.57 -1.24
CA VAL A 34 1.32 -4.16 -2.31
C VAL A 34 1.02 -2.76 -2.83
N ALA A 35 -0.26 -2.47 -3.12
CA ALA A 35 -0.68 -1.19 -3.67
C ALA A 35 -0.58 -0.08 -2.61
N VAL A 36 -1.00 -0.38 -1.37
CA VAL A 36 -0.92 0.54 -0.23
C VAL A 36 0.53 0.93 0.05
N ILE A 37 1.44 -0.04 0.19
CA ILE A 37 2.85 0.20 0.48
C ILE A 37 3.47 1.04 -0.63
N LYS A 38 3.28 0.67 -1.90
CA LYS A 38 3.82 1.46 -3.02
C LYS A 38 3.29 2.90 -3.00
N ARG A 39 1.99 3.08 -2.85
CA ARG A 39 1.34 4.41 -2.79
C ARG A 39 1.92 5.29 -1.68
N VAL A 40 2.03 4.75 -0.46
CA VAL A 40 2.54 5.50 0.69
C VAL A 40 4.02 5.82 0.54
N PHE A 41 4.83 4.89 0.02
CA PHE A 41 6.25 5.15 -0.21
C PHE A 41 6.51 6.11 -1.38
N GLU A 42 5.64 6.14 -2.39
CA GLU A 42 5.73 7.07 -3.52
C GLU A 42 5.31 8.51 -3.18
N ARG A 43 4.26 8.70 -2.36
CA ARG A 43 3.60 10.01 -2.16
C ARG A 43 3.44 10.44 -0.70
N GLY A 44 3.61 9.52 0.25
CA GLY A 44 3.40 9.77 1.67
C GLY A 44 4.59 10.43 2.35
N SER A 45 4.29 11.10 3.46
CA SER A 45 5.29 11.66 4.39
C SER A 45 6.02 10.57 5.17
N ASP A 46 7.13 10.90 5.82
CA ASP A 46 7.92 9.95 6.61
C ASP A 46 7.12 9.32 7.76
N GLU A 47 6.19 10.06 8.36
CA GLU A 47 5.26 9.53 9.37
C GLU A 47 4.36 8.42 8.81
N ALA A 48 3.78 8.64 7.63
CA ALA A 48 2.94 7.64 6.97
C ALA A 48 3.75 6.39 6.58
N LYS A 49 4.98 6.57 6.08
CA LYS A 49 5.88 5.45 5.77
C LYS A 49 6.20 4.64 7.02
N SER A 50 6.55 5.31 8.13
CA SER A 50 6.83 4.65 9.40
C SER A 50 5.62 3.86 9.93
N GLU A 51 4.41 4.40 9.80
CA GLU A 51 3.18 3.69 10.19
C GLU A 51 2.95 2.44 9.33
N ILE A 52 3.17 2.53 8.01
CA ILE A 52 3.05 1.38 7.10
C ILE A 52 4.10 0.31 7.41
N GLU A 53 5.33 0.69 7.75
CA GLU A 53 6.36 -0.24 8.22
C GLU A 53 6.00 -0.90 9.54
N GLN A 54 5.38 -0.15 10.47
CA GLN A 54 4.91 -0.68 11.75
C GLN A 54 3.74 -1.65 11.57
N PHE A 55 2.82 -1.35 10.65
CA PHE A 55 1.63 -2.15 10.42
C PHE A 55 1.91 -3.46 9.66
N TYR A 56 2.66 -3.43 8.56
CA TYR A 56 2.95 -4.63 7.76
C TYR A 56 4.28 -5.32 8.12
N GLY A 57 5.17 -4.63 8.82
CA GLY A 57 6.53 -5.09 9.09
C GLY A 57 7.52 -4.70 8.00
N LYS A 58 8.74 -4.36 8.44
CA LYS A 58 9.84 -3.90 7.56
C LYS A 58 10.24 -4.91 6.49
N GLU A 59 10.23 -6.20 6.80
CA GLU A 59 10.62 -7.25 5.85
C GLU A 59 9.67 -7.30 4.65
N LEU A 60 8.36 -7.29 4.91
CA LEU A 60 7.32 -7.32 3.88
C LEU A 60 7.35 -6.03 3.04
N VAL A 61 7.46 -4.87 3.70
CA VAL A 61 7.60 -3.58 3.01
C VAL A 61 8.83 -3.59 2.09
N THR A 62 9.99 -4.01 2.59
CA THR A 62 11.23 -4.10 1.82
C THR A 62 11.09 -5.05 0.62
N MET A 63 10.44 -6.19 0.80
CA MET A 63 10.16 -7.14 -0.28
C MET A 63 9.29 -6.50 -1.37
N VAL A 64 8.23 -5.78 -0.98
CA VAL A 64 7.33 -5.10 -1.92
C VAL A 64 8.05 -4.00 -2.69
N LEU A 65 8.87 -3.20 -2.03
CA LEU A 65 9.62 -2.11 -2.66
C LEU A 65 10.71 -2.61 -3.60
N ASN A 66 11.35 -3.75 -3.29
CA ASN A 66 12.36 -4.36 -4.16
C ASN A 66 11.77 -5.18 -5.32
N SER A 67 10.47 -5.51 -5.27
CA SER A 67 9.79 -6.20 -6.38
C SER A 67 9.74 -5.28 -7.62
N LYS A 68 10.67 -5.49 -8.55
CA LYS A 68 10.72 -4.75 -9.82
C LYS A 68 9.36 -4.88 -10.52
N SER A 69 8.75 -3.73 -10.82
CA SER A 69 7.51 -3.66 -11.61
C SER A 69 7.69 -4.48 -12.89
N THR A 70 6.67 -5.26 -13.22
CA THR A 70 6.56 -6.17 -14.38
C THR A 70 7.31 -5.66 -15.61
N LYS A 71 7.98 -6.57 -16.33
CA LYS A 71 8.64 -6.28 -17.61
C LYS A 71 7.72 -5.40 -18.47
N PRO A 72 8.24 -4.35 -19.12
CA PRO A 72 7.42 -3.52 -19.99
C PRO A 72 6.68 -4.42 -20.96
N MET A 73 5.37 -4.19 -21.07
CA MET A 73 4.49 -4.94 -21.96
C MET A 73 5.07 -4.80 -23.37
N HIS A 74 5.60 -5.88 -23.94
CA HIS A 74 6.11 -5.87 -25.31
C HIS A 74 4.91 -5.60 -26.23
N LEU A 75 4.77 -4.36 -26.70
CA LEU A 75 3.83 -4.07 -27.77
C LEU A 75 4.28 -4.85 -29.01
N HIS A 76 3.46 -5.79 -29.46
CA HIS A 76 3.63 -6.41 -30.77
C HIS A 76 3.34 -5.33 -31.82
N ILE A 77 4.40 -4.78 -32.40
CA ILE A 77 4.30 -3.89 -33.55
C ILE A 77 4.23 -4.80 -34.78
N ASN A 78 3.05 -4.91 -35.39
CA ASN A 78 2.91 -5.61 -36.66
C ASN A 78 3.61 -4.78 -37.74
N LYS A 79 4.53 -5.42 -38.47
CA LYS A 79 5.25 -4.86 -39.61
C LYS A 79 4.52 -5.21 -40.91
#